data_AF-A0A7S2TEY5-F1
#
_entry.id   AF-A0A7S2TEY5-F1
#
_cell.length_a   1.000
_cell.length_b   1.000
_cell.length_c   1.000
_cell.angle_alpha   90.00
_cell.angle_beta   90.00
_cell.angle_gamma   90.00
#
_symmetry.space_group_name_H-M   'P 1'
#
loop_
_entity.id
_entity.type
_entity.pdbx_description
1 polymer ?
#
loop_
_entity_poly.entity_id
_entity_poly.type
_entity_poly.pdbx_seq_one_letter_code
_entity_poly.pdbx_strand_id
1 'polypeptide(L)'
;KTCLLVSYFGPANNKVVDGTKLAWEPGYKASFRAIADKLIVSPVLRFLVFSKSPKKTRQWVDKLARWNFRYIIPAHYAAPIKASALDLKTAFSFAYEGLPEGLLYKALDRVNLPEGDLKTLESLNQILLENGLAADGE
;
A
#
# COMPACT_ATOMS: atom_id res chain seq x y z
N LYS A 1 13.96 -8.45 2.61
CA LYS A 1 12.53 -8.80 2.44
C LYS A 1 11.69 -7.64 1.89
N THR A 2 11.89 -6.38 2.32
CA THR A 2 11.30 -5.19 1.64
C THR A 2 11.75 -5.03 0.18
N CYS A 3 12.91 -5.60 -0.19
CA CYS A 3 13.35 -5.71 -1.58
C CYS A 3 12.44 -6.59 -2.48
N LEU A 4 11.69 -7.56 -1.93
CA LEU A 4 10.66 -8.29 -2.69
C LEU A 4 9.45 -7.41 -2.98
N LEU A 5 9.20 -6.38 -2.16
CA LEU A 5 8.18 -5.38 -2.39
C LEU A 5 8.50 -4.62 -3.69
N VAL A 6 9.74 -4.19 -3.91
CA VAL A 6 10.15 -3.51 -5.17
C VAL A 6 9.95 -4.39 -6.40
N SER A 7 10.07 -5.72 -6.26
CA SER A 7 9.79 -6.64 -7.38
C SER A 7 8.30 -6.68 -7.75
N TYR A 8 7.40 -6.37 -6.82
CA TYR A 8 5.96 -6.23 -7.06
C TYR A 8 5.53 -4.79 -7.40
N PHE A 9 6.26 -3.77 -6.92
CA PHE A 9 5.97 -2.34 -7.05
C PHE A 9 7.04 -1.61 -7.88
N GLY A 10 7.55 -2.27 -8.91
CA GLY A 10 8.46 -1.68 -9.88
C GLY A 10 8.38 -2.31 -11.28
N PRO A 11 7.22 -2.83 -11.75
CA PRO A 11 7.17 -3.44 -13.08
C PRO A 11 7.54 -2.43 -14.18
N ALA A 12 7.27 -1.13 -13.96
CA ALA A 12 7.68 -0.08 -14.88
C ALA A 12 9.21 0.01 -15.06
N ASN A 13 9.96 -0.35 -14.01
CA ASN A 13 11.41 -0.30 -14.00
C ASN A 13 12.03 -1.71 -13.95
N ASN A 14 11.34 -2.72 -14.47
CA ASN A 14 11.82 -4.09 -14.57
C ASN A 14 11.53 -4.64 -15.96
N LYS A 15 12.51 -5.28 -16.58
CA LYS A 15 12.31 -6.04 -17.83
C LYS A 15 12.69 -7.49 -17.64
N VAL A 16 11.98 -8.37 -18.35
CA VAL A 16 12.42 -9.76 -18.51
C VAL A 16 13.48 -9.80 -19.59
N VAL A 17 14.68 -10.26 -19.22
CA VAL A 17 15.84 -10.50 -20.08
C VAL A 17 15.98 -12.01 -20.27
N ASP A 18 16.24 -12.44 -21.50
CA ASP A 18 16.44 -13.85 -21.86
C ASP A 18 15.28 -14.77 -21.43
N GLY A 19 14.05 -14.26 -21.44
CA GLY A 19 12.82 -14.99 -21.14
C GLY A 19 12.63 -15.42 -19.68
N THR A 20 13.64 -15.27 -18.81
CA THR A 20 13.62 -15.83 -17.45
C THR A 20 14.23 -14.93 -16.38
N LYS A 21 15.04 -13.94 -16.74
CA LYS A 21 15.74 -13.08 -15.77
C LYS A 21 15.06 -11.73 -15.65
N LEU A 22 14.95 -11.20 -14.44
CA LEU A 22 14.54 -9.82 -14.23
C LEU A 22 15.76 -8.90 -14.19
N ALA A 23 15.75 -7.84 -15.00
CA ALA A 23 16.73 -6.76 -14.94
C ALA A 23 16.04 -5.46 -14.51
N TRP A 24 16.68 -4.76 -13.57
CA TRP A 24 16.22 -3.46 -13.07
C TRP A 24 16.62 -2.34 -14.03
N GLU A 25 15.65 -1.53 -14.43
CA GLU A 25 15.83 -0.34 -15.25
C GLU A 25 16.16 0.89 -14.37
N PRO A 26 16.77 1.94 -14.95
CA PRO A 26 16.99 3.20 -14.27
C PRO A 26 15.69 3.76 -13.66
N GLY A 27 15.71 4.10 -12.37
CA GLY A 27 14.54 4.61 -11.64
C GLY A 27 14.14 3.78 -10.41
N TYR A 28 14.44 2.47 -10.41
CA TYR A 28 14.03 1.57 -9.31
C TYR A 28 14.52 2.01 -7.92
N LYS A 29 15.69 2.67 -7.83
CA LYS A 29 16.23 3.19 -6.57
C LYS A 29 15.38 4.33 -6.00
N ALA A 30 14.80 5.16 -6.87
CA ALA A 30 13.88 6.22 -6.43
C ALA A 30 12.59 5.59 -5.88
N SER A 31 12.04 4.59 -6.59
CA SER A 31 10.90 3.81 -6.14
C SER A 31 11.13 3.14 -4.79
N PHE A 32 12.27 2.46 -4.62
CA PHE A 32 12.65 1.86 -3.35
C PHE A 32 12.73 2.90 -2.23
N ARG A 33 13.41 4.03 -2.45
CA ARG A 33 13.53 5.11 -1.45
C ARG A 33 12.19 5.75 -1.10
N ALA A 34 11.24 5.77 -2.04
CA ALA A 34 9.90 6.31 -1.78
C ALA A 34 9.14 5.52 -0.70
N ILE A 35 9.45 4.24 -0.53
CA ILE A 35 8.75 3.32 0.39
C ILE A 35 9.63 2.75 1.51
N ALA A 36 10.96 2.80 1.37
CA ALA A 36 11.89 2.27 2.36
C ALA A 36 11.71 2.96 3.73
N ASP A 37 11.78 2.15 4.80
CA ASP A 37 11.68 2.59 6.20
C ASP A 37 10.38 3.34 6.57
N LYS A 38 9.33 3.20 5.75
CA LYS A 38 8.00 3.76 6.01
C LYS A 38 7.01 2.66 6.41
N LEU A 39 6.12 2.98 7.34
CA LEU A 39 4.96 2.14 7.62
C LEU A 39 3.95 2.30 6.47
N ILE A 40 3.80 1.26 5.67
CA ILE A 40 2.85 1.23 4.56
C ILE A 40 1.98 -0.01 4.64
N VAL A 41 0.76 0.10 4.17
CA VAL A 41 -0.02 -1.07 3.78
C VAL A 41 0.59 -1.59 2.48
N SER A 42 0.85 -2.90 2.41
CA SER A 42 1.32 -3.55 1.18
C SER A 42 0.44 -3.11 0.00
N PRO A 43 1.00 -2.50 -1.06
CA PRO A 43 0.13 -1.93 -2.08
C PRO A 43 -0.76 -2.97 -2.80
N VAL A 44 -0.35 -4.24 -2.90
CA VAL A 44 -1.26 -5.32 -3.36
C VAL A 44 -2.50 -5.43 -2.47
N LEU A 45 -2.33 -5.43 -1.14
CA LEU A 45 -3.46 -5.47 -0.22
C LEU A 45 -4.26 -4.17 -0.22
N ARG A 46 -3.60 -3.02 -0.37
CA ARG A 46 -4.27 -1.72 -0.52
C ARG A 46 -5.23 -1.76 -1.70
N PHE A 47 -4.75 -2.12 -2.88
CA PHE A 47 -5.51 -2.03 -4.14
C PHE A 47 -6.48 -3.19 -4.35
N LEU A 48 -6.12 -4.41 -3.96
CA LEU A 48 -6.93 -5.60 -4.28
C LEU A 48 -7.83 -6.07 -3.14
N VAL A 49 -7.62 -5.59 -1.91
CA VAL A 49 -8.36 -6.07 -0.72
C VAL A 49 -9.00 -4.93 0.05
N PHE A 50 -8.21 -4.04 0.64
CA PHE A 50 -8.71 -3.05 1.60
C PHE A 50 -9.51 -1.92 0.95
N SER A 51 -9.16 -1.51 -0.27
CA SER A 51 -9.90 -0.52 -1.06
C SER A 51 -11.29 -1.02 -1.49
N LYS A 52 -11.52 -2.34 -1.50
CA LYS A 52 -12.78 -2.97 -1.94
C LYS A 52 -13.89 -2.93 -0.89
N SER A 53 -13.55 -2.58 0.34
CA SER A 53 -14.52 -2.43 1.42
C SER A 53 -14.06 -1.31 2.35
N PRO A 54 -13.98 -0.05 1.86
CA PRO A 54 -13.37 1.05 2.59
C PRO A 54 -14.07 1.27 3.94
N LYS A 55 -15.40 1.11 4.01
CA LYS A 55 -16.15 1.18 5.26
C LYS A 55 -15.71 0.14 6.30
N LYS A 56 -15.62 -1.14 5.92
CA LYS A 56 -15.17 -2.22 6.81
C LYS A 56 -13.71 -2.03 7.21
N THR A 57 -12.86 -1.62 6.27
CA THR A 57 -11.45 -1.29 6.51
C THR A 57 -11.34 -0.17 7.55
N ARG A 58 -12.04 0.95 7.38
CA ARG A 58 -12.07 2.05 8.36
C ARG A 58 -12.51 1.59 9.74
N GLN A 59 -13.62 0.84 9.84
CA GLN A 59 -14.11 0.32 11.11
C GLN A 59 -13.07 -0.54 11.84
N TRP A 60 -12.35 -1.38 11.10
CA TRP A 60 -11.28 -2.20 11.65
C TRP A 60 -10.08 -1.35 12.11
N VAL A 61 -9.63 -0.40 11.28
CA VAL A 61 -8.55 0.54 11.64
C VAL A 61 -8.91 1.36 12.87
N ASP A 62 -10.12 1.92 12.92
CA ASP A 62 -10.60 2.72 14.05
C ASP A 62 -10.73 1.90 15.33
N LYS A 63 -11.11 0.61 15.23
CA LYS A 63 -11.14 -0.30 16.37
C LYS A 63 -9.72 -0.51 16.94
N LEU A 64 -8.73 -0.73 16.08
CA LEU A 64 -7.33 -0.90 16.51
C LEU A 64 -6.73 0.40 17.06
N ALA A 65 -7.06 1.54 16.45
CA ALA A 65 -6.55 2.84 16.85
C ALA A 65 -7.02 3.30 18.24
N ARG A 66 -8.02 2.64 18.84
CA ARG A 66 -8.42 2.86 20.24
C ARG A 66 -7.43 2.26 21.24
N TRP A 67 -6.55 1.36 20.80
CA TRP A 67 -5.56 0.75 21.67
C TRP A 67 -4.37 1.70 21.84
N ASN A 68 -3.85 1.81 23.07
CA ASN A 68 -2.66 2.60 23.37
C ASN A 68 -1.36 1.81 23.07
N PHE A 69 -1.21 1.32 21.85
CA PHE A 69 -0.03 0.57 21.43
C PHE A 69 1.13 1.51 21.05
N ARG A 70 2.37 1.00 21.18
CA ARG A 70 3.60 1.69 20.78
C ARG A 70 4.38 0.96 19.68
N TYR A 71 3.96 -0.28 19.39
CA TYR A 71 4.60 -1.15 18.41
C TYR A 71 3.55 -1.95 17.63
N ILE A 72 3.83 -2.18 16.35
CA ILE A 72 3.10 -3.11 15.49
C ILE A 72 4.02 -4.31 15.22
N ILE A 73 3.47 -5.52 15.36
CA ILE A 73 4.18 -6.77 15.10
C ILE A 73 3.56 -7.45 13.87
N PRO A 74 4.10 -7.22 12.65
CA PRO A 74 3.61 -7.89 11.44
C PRO A 74 4.01 -9.37 11.40
N ALA A 75 3.22 -10.19 10.70
CA ALA A 75 3.48 -11.62 10.56
C ALA A 75 4.63 -11.98 9.59
N HIS A 76 4.97 -11.08 8.65
CA HIS A 76 5.84 -11.45 7.50
C HIS A 76 7.11 -10.58 7.34
N TYR A 77 7.17 -9.42 7.99
CA TYR A 77 8.22 -8.42 7.79
C TYR A 77 8.99 -8.15 9.08
N ALA A 78 9.99 -7.25 8.99
CA ALA A 78 10.78 -6.82 10.13
C ALA A 78 9.85 -6.31 11.23
N ALA A 79 10.10 -6.79 12.45
CA ALA A 79 9.32 -6.50 13.63
C ALA A 79 10.26 -6.43 14.84
N PRO A 80 9.90 -5.68 15.90
CA PRO A 80 8.73 -4.81 16.02
C PRO A 80 8.89 -3.49 15.23
N ILE A 81 7.78 -2.93 14.74
CA ILE A 81 7.74 -1.60 14.12
C ILE A 81 7.29 -0.60 15.18
N LYS A 82 8.10 0.42 15.48
CA LYS A 82 7.68 1.53 16.37
C LYS A 82 6.65 2.39 15.63
N ALA A 83 5.40 2.35 16.09
CA ALA A 83 4.29 3.03 15.45
C ALA A 83 3.15 3.27 16.46
N SER A 84 2.45 4.38 16.29
CA SER A 84 1.28 4.80 17.06
C SER A 84 -0.03 4.51 16.32
N ALA A 85 -1.16 4.73 16.99
CA ALA A 85 -2.48 4.71 16.38
C ALA A 85 -2.61 5.72 15.22
N LEU A 86 -1.93 6.88 15.31
CA LEU A 86 -1.92 7.87 14.24
C LEU A 86 -1.17 7.36 13.02
N ASP A 87 0.01 6.75 13.22
CA ASP A 87 0.80 6.16 12.13
C ASP A 87 0.01 5.07 11.39
N LEU A 88 -0.74 4.24 12.13
CA LEU A 88 -1.65 3.25 11.55
C LEU A 88 -2.73 3.91 10.69
N LYS A 89 -3.40 4.95 11.20
CA LYS A 89 -4.44 5.67 10.46
C LYS A 89 -3.89 6.35 9.21
N THR A 90 -2.71 6.95 9.30
CA THR A 90 -2.01 7.54 8.16
C THR A 90 -1.68 6.49 7.10
N ALA A 91 -1.18 5.31 7.48
CA ALA A 91 -0.90 4.23 6.52
C ALA A 91 -2.16 3.70 5.81
N PHE A 92 -3.33 3.85 6.43
CA PHE A 92 -4.65 3.49 5.89
C PHE A 92 -5.44 4.70 5.35
N SER A 93 -4.80 5.86 5.12
CA SER A 93 -5.45 7.10 4.65
C SER A 93 -6.33 6.88 3.41
N PHE A 94 -5.92 5.99 2.51
CA PHE A 94 -6.66 5.60 1.30
C PHE A 94 -8.07 5.08 1.60
N ALA A 95 -8.30 4.45 2.75
CA ALA A 95 -9.61 3.95 3.14
C ALA A 95 -10.56 5.10 3.56
N TYR A 96 -10.04 6.30 3.80
CA TYR A 96 -10.80 7.49 4.21
C TYR A 96 -10.96 8.51 3.08
N GLU A 97 -10.51 8.21 1.86
CA GLU A 97 -10.70 9.08 0.71
C GLU A 97 -12.19 9.43 0.51
N GLY A 98 -12.46 10.71 0.19
CA GLY A 98 -13.82 11.26 0.11
C GLY A 98 -14.43 11.71 1.45
N LEU A 99 -13.74 11.50 2.58
CA LEU A 99 -14.16 11.97 3.90
C LEU A 99 -13.24 13.09 4.41
N PRO A 100 -13.73 14.00 5.29
CA PRO A 100 -12.91 15.03 5.91
C PRO A 100 -11.67 14.47 6.63
N GLU A 101 -11.81 13.32 7.30
CA GLU A 101 -10.69 12.65 7.98
C GLU A 101 -9.63 12.16 6.99
N GLY A 102 -10.03 11.78 5.77
CA GLY A 102 -9.10 11.37 4.72
C GLY A 102 -8.16 12.50 4.32
N LEU A 103 -8.66 13.73 4.22
CA LEU A 103 -7.82 14.92 3.96
C LEU A 103 -6.79 15.13 5.07
N LEU A 104 -7.20 14.98 6.34
CA LEU A 104 -6.29 15.09 7.48
C LEU A 104 -5.19 14.03 7.43
N TYR A 105 -5.56 12.75 7.27
CA TYR A 105 -4.57 11.68 7.26
C TYR A 105 -3.68 11.70 6.02
N LYS A 106 -4.20 12.15 4.88
CA LYS A 106 -3.42 12.35 3.64
C LYS A 106 -2.43 13.50 3.76
N ALA A 107 -2.80 14.61 4.43
CA ALA A 107 -1.85 15.69 4.73
C ALA A 107 -0.73 15.24 5.68
N LEU A 108 -1.00 14.25 6.52
CA LEU A 108 -0.02 13.61 7.40
C LEU A 108 0.75 12.47 6.73
N ASP A 109 0.30 12.03 5.56
CA ASP A 109 0.92 10.92 4.84
C ASP A 109 2.30 11.33 4.34
N ARG A 110 3.30 10.61 4.82
CA ARG A 110 4.71 10.78 4.43
C ARG A 110 5.10 9.86 3.29
N VAL A 111 4.15 9.08 2.76
CA VAL A 111 4.35 8.00 1.80
C VAL A 111 3.76 8.41 0.45
N ASN A 112 4.58 9.06 -0.37
CA ASN A 112 4.28 9.18 -1.80
C ASN A 112 4.70 7.88 -2.50
N LEU A 113 3.72 7.04 -2.83
CA LEU A 113 3.97 5.87 -3.67
C LEU A 113 4.28 6.33 -5.11
N PRO A 114 5.26 5.75 -5.81
CA PRO A 114 5.55 6.13 -7.20
C PRO A 114 4.39 5.73 -8.12
N GLU A 115 3.71 6.70 -8.74
CA GLU A 115 2.53 6.44 -9.58
C GLU A 115 2.81 5.45 -10.72
N GLY A 116 3.96 5.58 -11.39
CA GLY A 116 4.36 4.69 -12.47
C GLY A 116 4.45 3.21 -12.06
N ASP A 117 4.75 2.95 -10.78
CA ASP A 117 4.86 1.60 -10.24
C ASP A 117 3.52 1.01 -9.81
N LEU A 118 2.49 1.85 -9.66
CA LEU A 118 1.14 1.43 -9.29
C LEU A 118 0.29 1.06 -10.50
N LYS A 119 0.64 1.53 -11.70
CA LYS A 119 -0.15 1.36 -12.93
C LYS A 119 -0.55 -0.09 -13.20
N THR A 120 0.34 -1.06 -12.97
CA THR A 120 0.00 -2.49 -13.15
C THR A 120 -1.08 -2.95 -12.17
N LEU A 121 -1.01 -2.52 -10.91
CA LEU A 121 -2.01 -2.88 -9.89
C LEU A 121 -3.33 -2.18 -10.15
N GLU A 122 -3.30 -0.93 -10.59
CA GLU A 122 -4.48 -0.19 -11.02
C GLU A 122 -5.15 -0.86 -12.23
N SER A 123 -4.36 -1.31 -13.22
CA SER A 123 -4.88 -2.03 -14.38
C SER A 123 -5.51 -3.37 -13.99
N LEU A 124 -4.85 -4.14 -13.12
CA LEU A 124 -5.41 -5.39 -12.59
C LEU A 124 -6.68 -5.15 -11.79
N ASN A 125 -6.68 -4.12 -10.95
CA ASN A 125 -7.83 -3.71 -10.18
C ASN A 125 -9.03 -3.35 -11.06
N GLN A 126 -8.77 -2.64 -12.15
CA GLN A 126 -9.78 -2.27 -13.14
C GLN A 126 -10.36 -3.50 -13.85
N ILE A 127 -9.51 -4.43 -14.29
CA ILE A 127 -9.95 -5.70 -14.89
C ILE A 127 -10.85 -6.48 -13.93
N LEU A 128 -10.48 -6.56 -12.65
CA LEU A 128 -11.30 -7.26 -11.65
C LEU A 128 -12.67 -6.61 -11.46
N LEU A 129 -12.75 -5.28 -11.48
CA LEU A 129 -14.02 -4.54 -11.40
C LEU A 129 -14.88 -4.78 -12.63
N GLU A 130 -14.30 -4.65 -13.84
CA GLU A 130 -15.00 -4.82 -15.11
C GLU A 130 -15.58 -6.23 -15.29
N ASN A 131 -14.94 -7.24 -14.69
CA ASN A 131 -15.39 -8.63 -14.75
C ASN A 131 -16.29 -9.03 -13.56
N GLY A 132 -16.67 -8.09 -12.69
CA GLY A 132 -17.48 -8.38 -11.49
C GLY A 132 -16.78 -9.30 -10.47
N LEU A 133 -15.45 -9.40 -10.55
CA LEU A 133 -14.62 -10.22 -9.66
C LEU A 133 -14.12 -9.43 -8.43
N ALA A 134 -14.44 -8.14 -8.35
CA ALA A 134 -14.21 -7.30 -7.19
C ALA A 134 -15.40 -6.37 -6.96
N ALA A 135 -15.74 -6.15 -5.69
CA ALA A 135 -16.80 -5.21 -5.32
C ALA A 135 -16.32 -3.75 -5.41
N ASP A 136 -17.20 -2.88 -5.87
CA ASP A 136 -17.12 -1.44 -5.92
C ASP A 136 -17.48 -0.80 -4.56
N GLY A 137 -16.79 -1.23 -3.50
CA GLY A 137 -16.56 -0.38 -2.32
C GLY A 137 -17.75 0.09 -1.46
N GLU A 138 -18.94 -0.51 -1.54
CA GLU A 138 -20.07 -0.21 -0.63
C GLU A 138 -19.79 -0.46 0.87
#